data_AF-A0A6B2XMB6-F1
#
_entry.id   AF-A0A6B2XMB6-F1
#
_cell.length_a   1.000
_cell.length_b   1.000
_cell.length_c   1.000
_cell.angle_alpha   90.00
_cell.angle_beta   90.00
_cell.angle_gamma   90.00
#
_symmetry.space_group_name_H-M   'P 1'
#
loop_
_entity.id
_entity.type
_entity.pdbx_description
1 polymer ?
#
loop_
_entity_poly.entity_id
_entity_poly.type
_entity_poly.pdbx_seq_one_letter_code
_entity_poly.pdbx_strand_id
1 'polypeptide(L)'
;HLEYGYSMFAFHAYGADEGSVTDLAAGKVATASSEDVGGGRQAARVTDGNPSTRWAVAVGERTRPDSWIQVDLGEETTVGGVRFAWEASAGARYLVQTSTDGETWTTATAYGKAPADVNVARLDTVDLTPEGADEL
;
A
#
# COMPACT_ATOMS: atom_id res chain seq x y z
N HIS A 1 -14.22 15.36 -4.30
CA HIS A 1 -13.74 13.97 -4.39
C HIS A 1 -13.74 13.34 -3.00
N LEU A 2 -14.91 13.27 -2.34
CA LEU A 2 -15.06 12.83 -0.94
C LEU A 2 -16.11 11.71 -0.79
N GLU A 3 -16.68 11.23 -1.90
CA GLU A 3 -17.79 10.26 -1.86
C GLU A 3 -17.30 8.81 -1.80
N TYR A 4 -16.08 8.57 -2.26
CA TYR A 4 -15.45 7.26 -2.33
C TYR A 4 -14.22 7.26 -1.41
N GLY A 5 -14.12 6.27 -0.52
CA GLY A 5 -12.94 6.08 0.34
C GLY A 5 -11.80 5.44 -0.45
N TYR A 6 -10.88 4.77 0.23
CA TYR A 6 -9.78 4.07 -0.44
C TYR A 6 -10.05 2.59 -0.58
N SER A 7 -9.58 1.99 -1.68
CA SER A 7 -9.63 0.55 -1.87
C SER A 7 -8.48 0.01 -2.70
N MET A 8 -7.95 -1.14 -2.27
CA MET A 8 -6.75 -1.75 -2.84
C MET A 8 -6.92 -3.27 -2.93
N PHE A 9 -6.58 -3.83 -4.09
CA PHE A 9 -6.52 -5.27 -4.34
C PHE A 9 -5.26 -5.89 -3.74
N ALA A 10 -4.10 -5.24 -3.88
CA ALA A 10 -2.84 -5.81 -3.40
C ALA A 10 -1.81 -4.78 -2.96
N PHE A 11 -1.03 -5.15 -1.93
CA PHE A 11 0.18 -4.47 -1.46
C PHE A 11 1.33 -5.47 -1.60
N HIS A 12 2.26 -5.18 -2.50
CA HIS A 12 3.50 -5.95 -2.63
C HIS A 12 4.70 -5.15 -2.13
N ALA A 13 5.65 -5.83 -1.53
CA ALA A 13 6.93 -5.27 -1.11
C ALA A 13 8.08 -6.12 -1.63
N TYR A 14 9.16 -5.48 -2.09
CA TYR A 14 10.31 -6.17 -2.68
C TYR A 14 11.60 -5.71 -1.99
N GLY A 15 12.59 -6.61 -1.93
CA GLY A 15 13.91 -6.30 -1.36
C GLY A 15 14.68 -5.28 -2.20
N ALA A 16 15.75 -4.73 -1.62
CA ALA A 16 16.62 -3.75 -2.28
C ALA A 16 17.67 -4.36 -3.22
N ASP A 17 17.87 -5.68 -3.19
CA ASP A 17 18.79 -6.34 -4.10
C ASP A 17 18.30 -6.24 -5.56
N GLU A 18 19.22 -6.01 -6.49
CA GLU A 18 18.89 -5.97 -7.92
C GLU A 18 18.16 -7.25 -8.36
N GLY A 19 17.03 -7.07 -9.05
CA GLY A 19 16.22 -8.19 -9.52
C GLY A 19 15.45 -8.95 -8.44
N SER A 20 15.30 -8.38 -7.23
CA SER A 20 14.40 -8.93 -6.21
C SER A 20 12.97 -8.99 -6.74
N VAL A 21 12.46 -10.21 -6.94
CA VAL A 21 11.10 -10.49 -7.44
C VAL A 21 10.21 -11.19 -6.42
N THR A 22 10.77 -11.56 -5.27
CA THR A 22 10.01 -12.17 -4.19
C THR A 22 9.15 -11.12 -3.50
N ASP A 23 7.85 -11.35 -3.46
CA ASP A 23 6.94 -10.49 -2.69
C ASP A 23 7.05 -10.79 -1.20
N LEU A 24 7.70 -9.88 -0.47
CA LEU A 24 7.91 -9.95 0.97
C LEU A 24 6.61 -9.76 1.76
N ALA A 25 5.58 -9.15 1.16
CA ALA A 25 4.29 -8.89 1.78
C ALA A 25 3.32 -10.07 1.64
N ALA A 26 3.60 -11.04 0.77
CA ALA A 26 2.70 -12.16 0.50
C ALA A 26 2.38 -12.97 1.77
N GLY A 27 1.08 -13.08 2.09
CA GLY A 27 0.59 -13.79 3.28
C GLY A 27 0.91 -13.12 4.62
N LYS A 28 1.51 -11.93 4.63
CA LYS A 28 1.84 -11.19 5.84
C LYS A 28 0.61 -10.52 6.46
N VAL A 29 0.71 -10.21 7.75
CA VAL A 29 -0.36 -9.53 8.49
C VAL A 29 -0.45 -8.09 8.00
N ALA A 30 -1.65 -7.72 7.55
CA ALA A 30 -1.98 -6.34 7.21
C ALA A 30 -2.97 -5.77 8.23
N THR A 31 -2.73 -4.54 8.65
CA THR A 31 -3.69 -3.75 9.43
C THR A 31 -3.97 -2.46 8.70
N ALA A 32 -5.14 -1.89 8.96
CA ALA A 32 -5.54 -0.64 8.37
C ALA A 32 -6.22 0.23 9.39
N SER A 33 -6.21 1.50 9.05
CA SER A 33 -6.85 2.56 9.80
C SER A 33 -8.38 2.40 9.89
N SER A 34 -8.98 1.73 8.89
CA SER A 34 -10.40 1.42 8.74
C SER A 34 -10.57 0.17 7.87
N GLU A 35 -11.67 -0.57 8.03
CA GLU A 35 -12.03 -1.66 7.14
C GLU A 35 -13.54 -1.94 7.06
N ASP A 36 -14.03 -2.28 5.87
CA ASP A 36 -15.41 -2.72 5.64
C ASP A 36 -15.55 -4.24 5.91
N VAL A 37 -15.61 -4.61 7.19
CA VAL A 37 -15.76 -6.01 7.65
C VAL A 37 -17.06 -6.64 7.15
N GLY A 38 -18.17 -5.89 7.18
CA GLY A 38 -19.48 -6.37 6.72
C GLY A 38 -19.50 -6.70 5.22
N GLY A 39 -18.70 -5.99 4.42
CA GLY A 39 -18.46 -6.28 3.00
C GLY A 39 -17.35 -7.29 2.72
N GLY A 40 -16.68 -7.84 3.74
CA GLY A 40 -15.56 -8.77 3.57
C GLY A 40 -14.27 -8.12 3.03
N ARG A 41 -14.08 -6.82 3.26
CA ARG A 41 -12.99 -6.01 2.71
C ARG A 41 -11.97 -5.61 3.79
N GLN A 42 -11.57 -6.59 4.60
CA GLN A 42 -10.57 -6.43 5.65
C GLN A 42 -9.18 -6.09 5.09
N ALA A 43 -8.30 -5.53 5.93
CA ALA A 43 -6.92 -5.19 5.54
C ALA A 43 -6.16 -6.39 4.97
N ALA A 44 -6.35 -7.58 5.55
CA ALA A 44 -5.70 -8.84 5.11
C ALA A 44 -5.94 -9.21 3.64
N ARG A 45 -6.91 -8.60 2.96
CA ARG A 45 -7.15 -8.84 1.53
C ARG A 45 -6.03 -8.36 0.63
N VAL A 46 -5.19 -7.43 1.07
CA VAL A 46 -4.12 -6.89 0.22
C VAL A 46 -2.90 -7.80 0.12
N THR A 47 -2.80 -8.83 0.97
CA THR A 47 -1.68 -9.78 1.02
C THR A 47 -2.13 -11.23 0.76
N ASP A 48 -3.41 -11.47 0.45
CA ASP A 48 -3.99 -12.82 0.35
C ASP A 48 -3.76 -13.53 -1.00
N GLY A 49 -3.13 -12.84 -1.97
CA GLY A 49 -2.82 -13.37 -3.29
C GLY A 49 -4.03 -13.58 -4.19
N ASN A 50 -5.23 -13.12 -3.80
CA ASN A 50 -6.44 -13.27 -4.57
C ASN A 50 -6.83 -11.93 -5.23
N PRO A 51 -6.75 -11.81 -6.58
CA PRO A 51 -7.05 -10.55 -7.27
C PRO A 51 -8.54 -10.17 -7.27
N SER A 52 -9.42 -11.05 -6.78
CA SER A 52 -10.87 -10.79 -6.68
C SER A 52 -11.29 -10.21 -5.32
N THR A 53 -10.40 -10.23 -4.34
CA THR A 53 -10.61 -9.63 -3.01
C THR A 53 -9.90 -8.30 -2.88
N ARG A 54 -10.40 -7.42 -2.01
CA ARG A 54 -9.81 -6.09 -1.80
C ARG A 54 -10.04 -5.61 -0.39
N TRP A 55 -9.12 -4.79 0.11
CA TRP A 55 -9.36 -3.95 1.25
C TRP A 55 -10.17 -2.71 0.83
N ALA A 56 -11.02 -2.21 1.72
CA ALA A 56 -11.64 -0.91 1.57
C ALA A 56 -11.92 -0.27 2.92
N VAL A 57 -11.78 1.06 2.97
CA VAL A 57 -12.25 1.87 4.09
C VAL A 57 -13.75 1.66 4.31
N ALA A 58 -14.17 1.59 5.57
CA ALA A 58 -15.57 1.44 5.95
C ALA A 58 -16.43 2.57 5.33
N VAL A 59 -17.67 2.25 4.94
CA VAL A 59 -18.57 3.21 4.27
C VAL A 59 -18.75 4.50 5.10
N GLY A 60 -18.89 4.37 6.43
CA GLY A 60 -19.04 5.50 7.34
C GLY A 60 -17.78 6.34 7.56
N GLU A 61 -16.62 5.88 7.10
CA GLU A 61 -15.33 6.52 7.34
C GLU A 61 -14.64 7.02 6.05
N ARG A 62 -15.31 6.96 4.89
CA ARG A 62 -14.72 7.31 3.59
C ARG A 62 -14.14 8.72 3.49
N THR A 63 -14.63 9.65 4.30
CA THR A 63 -14.23 11.06 4.30
C THR A 63 -13.09 11.38 5.25
N ARG A 64 -12.58 10.38 5.98
CA ARG A 64 -11.48 10.57 6.92
C ARG A 64 -10.20 11.05 6.20
N PRO A 65 -9.47 12.02 6.76
CA PRO A 65 -8.27 12.58 6.11
C PRO A 65 -7.02 11.72 6.32
N ASP A 66 -7.06 10.76 7.24
CA ASP A 66 -5.93 10.02 7.81
C ASP A 66 -6.05 8.51 7.56
N SER A 67 -6.46 8.12 6.35
CA SER A 67 -6.51 6.70 5.99
C SER A 67 -5.12 6.15 5.72
N TRP A 68 -4.81 5.00 6.31
CA TRP A 68 -3.61 4.22 6.07
C TRP A 68 -3.92 2.73 6.04
N ILE A 69 -3.00 1.98 5.42
CA ILE A 69 -2.89 0.52 5.47
C ILE A 69 -1.41 0.18 5.56
N GLN A 70 -1.06 -0.80 6.38
CA GLN A 70 0.32 -1.24 6.61
C GLN A 70 0.40 -2.76 6.56
N VAL A 71 1.60 -3.27 6.26
CA VAL A 71 1.92 -4.70 6.28
C VAL A 71 3.12 -4.91 7.19
N ASP A 72 2.99 -5.82 8.15
CA ASP A 72 4.09 -6.27 8.99
C ASP A 72 4.86 -7.39 8.27
N LEU A 73 6.10 -7.11 7.86
CA LEU A 73 6.94 -8.07 7.16
C LEU A 73 7.45 -9.20 8.08
N GLY A 74 7.30 -9.06 9.40
CA GLY A 74 7.65 -10.06 10.41
C GLY A 74 9.12 -10.04 10.85
N GLU A 75 10.02 -9.46 10.06
CA GLU A 75 11.40 -9.19 10.43
C GLU A 75 11.90 -7.89 9.76
N GLU A 76 12.87 -7.22 10.40
CA GLU A 76 13.47 -6.02 9.84
C GLU A 76 14.14 -6.35 8.50
N THR A 77 13.64 -5.76 7.42
CA THR A 77 14.06 -6.06 6.05
C THR A 77 14.29 -4.75 5.30
N THR A 78 15.37 -4.68 4.54
CA THR A 78 15.60 -3.56 3.63
C THR A 78 14.66 -3.69 2.43
N VAL A 79 13.70 -2.78 2.32
CA VAL A 79 12.72 -2.72 1.23
C VAL A 79 13.24 -1.79 0.13
N GLY A 80 13.38 -2.31 -1.08
CA GLY A 80 13.81 -1.55 -2.26
C GLY A 80 12.66 -0.97 -3.08
N GLY A 81 11.46 -1.51 -2.93
CA GLY A 81 10.31 -1.00 -3.67
C GLY A 81 9.00 -1.60 -3.20
N VAL A 82 7.92 -0.92 -3.54
CA VAL A 82 6.55 -1.40 -3.30
C VAL A 82 5.72 -1.30 -4.57
N ARG A 83 4.72 -2.16 -4.68
CA ARG A 83 3.75 -2.11 -5.77
C ARG A 83 2.34 -2.22 -5.23
N PHE A 84 1.49 -1.28 -5.61
CA PHE A 84 0.10 -1.20 -5.16
C PHE A 84 -0.84 -1.42 -6.33
N ALA A 85 -1.74 -2.38 -6.19
CA ALA A 85 -2.84 -2.60 -7.13
C ALA A 85 -4.11 -1.97 -6.54
N TRP A 86 -4.43 -0.75 -6.97
CA TRP A 86 -5.60 0.00 -6.52
C TRP A 86 -6.87 -0.44 -7.24
N GLU A 87 -7.99 -0.42 -6.52
CA GLU A 87 -9.32 -0.35 -7.15
C GLU A 87 -9.54 1.06 -7.72
N ALA A 88 -10.66 1.29 -8.41
CA ALA A 88 -11.01 2.60 -8.94
C ALA A 88 -10.83 3.71 -7.89
N SER A 89 -11.19 3.47 -6.64
CA SER A 89 -11.05 4.41 -5.53
C SER A 89 -9.60 4.50 -5.01
N ALA A 90 -8.68 4.90 -5.88
CA ALA A 90 -7.24 5.01 -5.63
C ALA A 90 -6.87 6.34 -4.94
N GLY A 91 -5.82 6.30 -4.11
CA GLY A 91 -5.21 7.51 -3.57
C GLY A 91 -4.58 8.37 -4.67
N ALA A 92 -4.99 9.64 -4.76
CA ALA A 92 -4.39 10.59 -5.70
C ALA A 92 -2.95 10.96 -5.30
N ARG A 93 -2.71 11.05 -3.99
CA ARG A 93 -1.42 11.31 -3.34
C ARG A 93 -1.36 10.51 -2.05
N TYR A 94 -0.20 9.96 -1.75
CA TYR A 94 0.06 9.23 -0.50
C TYR A 94 1.55 9.28 -0.15
N LEU A 95 1.84 9.00 1.11
CA LEU A 95 3.21 8.77 1.55
C LEU A 95 3.47 7.27 1.58
N VAL A 96 4.66 6.86 1.18
CA VAL A 96 5.18 5.53 1.50
C VAL A 96 6.12 5.72 2.70
N GLN A 97 5.80 5.01 3.77
CA GLN A 97 6.54 5.10 5.03
C GLN A 97 7.01 3.71 5.44
N THR A 98 8.12 3.67 6.17
CA THR A 98 8.69 2.45 6.76
C THR A 98 8.80 2.62 8.27
N SER A 99 8.78 1.50 8.98
CA SER A 99 8.86 1.45 10.43
C SER A 99 9.48 0.13 10.87
N THR A 100 10.22 0.16 11.97
CA THR A 100 10.82 -1.03 12.63
C THR A 100 10.05 -1.45 13.88
N ASP A 101 9.10 -0.64 14.35
CA ASP A 101 8.29 -0.88 15.56
C ASP A 101 6.78 -0.93 15.28
N GLY A 102 6.35 -0.54 14.07
CA GLY A 102 4.94 -0.44 13.68
C GLY A 102 4.20 0.79 14.27
N GLU A 103 4.89 1.64 15.02
CA GLU A 103 4.32 2.78 15.75
C GLU A 103 4.93 4.11 15.28
N THR A 104 6.25 4.13 15.08
CA THR A 104 7.04 5.27 14.62
C THR A 104 7.39 5.10 13.15
N TRP A 105 6.99 6.07 12.33
CA TRP A 105 7.09 5.97 10.87
C TRP A 105 8.04 7.01 10.28
N THR A 106 8.94 6.55 9.41
CA THR A 106 9.80 7.41 8.60
C THR A 106 9.26 7.47 7.17
N THR A 107 9.11 8.68 6.62
CA THR A 107 8.71 8.85 5.22
C THR A 107 9.87 8.49 4.30
N ALA A 108 9.70 7.43 3.52
CA ALA A 108 10.66 7.05 2.48
C ALA A 108 10.46 7.89 1.22
N THR A 109 9.21 8.08 0.78
CA THR A 109 8.90 8.94 -0.37
C THR A 109 7.44 9.42 -0.36
N ALA A 110 7.17 10.46 -1.13
CA ALA A 110 5.82 10.91 -1.44
C ALA A 110 5.48 10.53 -2.89
N TYR A 111 4.34 9.88 -3.08
CA TYR A 111 3.86 9.49 -4.40
C TYR A 111 2.59 10.25 -4.75
N GLY A 112 2.44 10.61 -6.03
CA GLY A 112 1.23 11.25 -6.51
C GLY A 112 1.05 11.11 -8.00
N LYS A 113 -0.21 11.12 -8.42
CA LYS A 113 -0.62 11.21 -9.84
C LYS A 113 -1.45 12.46 -10.07
N ALA A 114 -1.62 12.78 -11.35
CA ALA A 114 -2.46 13.91 -11.72
C ALA A 114 -3.90 13.67 -11.24
N PRO A 115 -4.65 14.74 -10.86
CA PRO A 115 -6.05 14.62 -10.47
C PRO A 115 -6.97 14.02 -11.54
N ALA A 116 -6.52 13.91 -12.80
CA ALA A 116 -7.27 13.26 -13.88
C ALA A 116 -7.25 11.73 -13.79
N ASP A 117 -6.30 11.14 -13.05
CA ASP A 117 -6.12 9.69 -12.90
C ASP A 117 -6.74 9.15 -11.60
N VAL A 118 -7.63 9.93 -10.99
CA VAL A 118 -8.44 9.51 -9.84
C VAL A 118 -9.65 8.71 -10.33
N ASN A 119 -10.16 7.77 -9.54
CA ASN A 119 -11.28 6.89 -9.91
C ASN A 119 -10.99 5.87 -11.02
N VAL A 120 -9.71 5.52 -11.25
CA VAL A 120 -9.28 4.51 -12.23
C VAL A 120 -8.49 3.44 -11.52
N ALA A 121 -8.79 2.16 -11.81
CA ALA A 121 -7.99 1.04 -11.30
C ALA A 121 -6.55 1.21 -11.80
N ARG A 122 -5.60 1.22 -10.87
CA ARG A 122 -4.24 1.66 -11.14
C ARG A 122 -3.24 0.73 -10.48
N LEU A 123 -2.13 0.56 -11.16
CA LEU A 123 -0.96 -0.11 -10.64
C LEU A 123 0.15 0.91 -10.43
N ASP A 124 0.53 1.11 -9.18
CA ASP A 124 1.66 1.97 -8.83
C ASP A 124 2.86 1.11 -8.49
N THR A 125 4.00 1.41 -9.10
CA THR A 125 5.31 0.90 -8.69
C THR A 125 6.09 2.08 -8.12
N VAL A 126 6.59 1.92 -6.90
CA VAL A 126 7.33 2.96 -6.18
C VAL A 126 8.69 2.39 -5.81
N ASP A 127 9.73 3.01 -6.33
CA ASP A 127 11.11 2.73 -5.98
C ASP A 127 11.47 3.41 -4.66
N LEU A 128 12.11 2.67 -3.76
CA LEU A 128 12.57 3.11 -2.45
C LEU A 128 14.09 2.98 -2.30
N THR A 129 14.80 2.57 -3.35
CA THR A 129 16.26 2.57 -3.36
C THR A 129 16.78 4.01 -3.24
N PRO A 130 17.81 4.26 -2.42
CA PRO A 130 18.46 5.57 -2.37
C PRO A 130 19.06 5.92 -3.75
N GLU A 131 18.89 7.15 -4.21
CA GLU A 131 19.54 7.62 -5.44
C GLU A 131 21.06 7.38 -5.37
N GLY A 132 21.59 6.57 -6.30
CA GLY A 132 23.03 6.25 -6.41
C GLY A 132 23.44 4.84 -5.95
N ALA A 133 22.50 3.95 -5.61
CA ALA A 133 22.80 2.55 -5.29
C ALA A 133 23.24 1.69 -6.50
N ASP A 134 22.90 2.12 -7.73
CA ASP A 134 23.21 1.42 -8.98
C ASP A 134 24.64 1.67 -9.52
N GLU A 135 25.50 2.41 -8.81
CA GLU A 135 26.86 2.80 -9.30
C GLU A 135 28.05 2.12 -8.60
N LEU A 136 27.86 0.97 -7.92
CA LEU A 136 28.97 0.20 -7.31
C LEU A 136 29.20 -1.16 -7.98
#